data_AF-A0A8I2E2S9-F1
#
_entry.id   AF-A0A8I2E2S9-F1
#
_cell.length_a   1.000
_cell.length_b   1.000
_cell.length_c   1.000
_cell.angle_alpha   90.00
_cell.angle_beta   90.00
_cell.angle_gamma   90.00
#
_symmetry.space_group_name_H-M   'P 1'
#
loop_
_entity.id
_entity.type
_entity.pdbx_description
1 polymer ?
#
loop_
_entity_poly.entity_id
_entity_poly.type
_entity_poly.pdbx_seq_one_letter_code
_entity_poly.pdbx_strand_id
1 'polypeptide(L)'
;MRTDITDAAIAGGTAGAVLRVRLADWFEVQIMTGHTSQCSPRPASPLPSRWDLPASAPADFAGPYEALQVGLVPPLTAPEGWPDPLPAHPRQDPYDTAAATWYGTVPAARLRELVRDHGGENAHQYPSPEDWATAYE
;
A
#
# COMPACT_ATOMS: atom_id res chain seq x y z
N MET A 1 16.19 -10.60 -4.85
CA MET A 1 14.84 -10.60 -4.28
C MET A 1 14.04 -9.49 -4.93
N ARG A 2 12.80 -9.75 -5.35
CA ARG A 2 12.04 -8.88 -6.25
C ARG A 2 11.32 -7.76 -5.50
N THR A 3 11.43 -6.52 -5.97
CA THR A 3 10.76 -5.33 -5.41
C THR A 3 10.26 -4.37 -6.50
N ASP A 4 10.06 -4.87 -7.72
CA ASP A 4 9.86 -4.03 -8.91
C ASP A 4 8.60 -3.16 -8.81
N ILE A 5 7.49 -3.72 -8.32
CA ILE A 5 6.20 -3.01 -8.20
C ILE A 5 6.27 -1.96 -7.11
N THR A 6 6.87 -2.35 -5.97
CA THR A 6 7.11 -1.47 -4.82
C THR A 6 8.04 -0.33 -5.20
N ASP A 7 9.12 -0.61 -5.93
CA ASP A 7 10.07 0.38 -6.41
C ASP A 7 9.43 1.32 -7.44
N ALA A 8 8.59 0.81 -8.34
CA ALA A 8 7.82 1.63 -9.26
C ALA A 8 6.86 2.58 -8.52
N ALA A 9 6.17 2.08 -7.49
CA ALA A 9 5.28 2.88 -6.66
C ALA A 9 6.04 3.95 -5.86
N ILE A 10 7.23 3.62 -5.33
CA ILE A 10 8.12 4.59 -4.66
C ILE A 10 8.64 5.61 -5.68
N ALA A 11 8.96 5.19 -6.89
CA ALA A 11 9.53 6.06 -7.90
C ALA A 11 8.49 7.04 -8.47
N GLY A 12 7.25 6.61 -8.74
CA GLY A 12 6.27 7.42 -9.49
C GLY A 12 4.85 7.43 -8.93
N GLY A 13 4.60 6.76 -7.81
CA GLY A 13 3.28 6.61 -7.22
C GLY A 13 2.44 5.50 -7.88
N THR A 14 1.16 5.44 -7.55
CA THR A 14 0.22 4.38 -7.98
C THR A 14 -0.77 4.82 -9.06
N ALA A 15 -0.55 6.00 -9.66
CA ALA A 15 -1.43 6.57 -10.69
C ALA A 15 -2.92 6.62 -10.28
N GLY A 16 -3.19 6.78 -8.97
CA GLY A 16 -4.55 6.89 -8.46
C GLY A 16 -5.25 5.56 -8.16
N ALA A 17 -4.58 4.43 -8.38
CA ALA A 17 -5.10 3.11 -8.00
C ALA A 17 -4.61 2.70 -6.60
N VAL A 18 -5.33 1.79 -5.95
CA VAL A 18 -4.77 1.03 -4.82
C VAL A 18 -4.01 -0.15 -5.42
N LEU A 19 -2.68 -0.14 -5.33
CA LEU A 19 -1.88 -1.26 -5.82
C LEU A 19 -1.83 -2.33 -4.75
N ARG A 20 -2.39 -3.50 -5.04
CA ARG A 20 -2.26 -4.68 -4.20
C ARG A 20 -1.03 -5.46 -4.64
N VAL A 21 -0.05 -5.57 -3.75
CA VAL A 21 1.20 -6.28 -3.96
C VAL A 21 1.16 -7.54 -3.12
N ARG A 22 1.22 -8.70 -3.78
CA ARG A 22 1.38 -9.98 -3.11
C ARG A 22 2.85 -10.26 -2.86
N LEU A 23 3.18 -10.67 -1.64
CA LEU A 23 4.52 -11.02 -1.19
C LEU A 23 4.78 -12.52 -1.41
N ALA A 24 6.04 -12.96 -1.34
CA ALA A 24 6.42 -14.32 -1.68
C ALA A 24 5.75 -15.37 -0.78
N ASP A 25 5.43 -15.01 0.46
CA ASP A 25 4.68 -15.82 1.43
C ASP A 25 3.14 -15.67 1.31
N TRP A 26 2.66 -15.16 0.19
CA TRP A 26 1.24 -14.94 -0.13
C TRP A 26 0.53 -13.85 0.67
N PHE A 27 1.23 -13.12 1.54
CA PHE A 27 0.64 -11.98 2.24
C PHE A 27 0.47 -10.79 1.30
N GLU A 28 -0.41 -9.86 1.65
CA GLU A 28 -0.76 -8.74 0.77
C GLU A 28 -0.54 -7.38 1.43
N VAL A 29 0.09 -6.50 0.67
CA VAL A 29 0.26 -5.08 0.99
C VAL A 29 -0.52 -4.27 -0.03
N GLN A 30 -1.25 -3.26 0.44
CA GLN A 30 -1.86 -2.25 -0.40
C GLN A 30 -1.00 -1.00 -0.38
N ILE A 31 -0.58 -0.49 -1.54
CA ILE A 31 0.15 0.75 -1.68
C ILE A 31 -0.79 1.80 -2.27
N MET A 32 -0.84 2.97 -1.63
CA MET A 32 -1.74 4.07 -1.94
C MET A 32 -0.94 5.37 -2.04
N THR A 33 -0.82 5.92 -3.25
CA THR A 33 -0.24 7.25 -3.47
C THR A 33 -0.55 7.73 -4.89
N GLY A 34 -1.11 8.92 -5.06
CA GLY A 34 -1.41 9.42 -6.41
C GLY A 34 -2.49 10.48 -6.40
N HIS A 35 -2.56 11.25 -7.48
CA HIS A 35 -3.36 12.48 -7.55
C HIS A 35 -4.88 12.28 -7.34
N THR A 36 -5.41 11.05 -7.47
CA THR A 36 -6.81 10.71 -7.14
C THR A 36 -6.96 9.81 -5.91
N SER A 37 -5.86 9.38 -5.28
CA SER A 37 -5.94 8.61 -4.04
C SER A 37 -6.57 9.47 -2.95
N GLN A 38 -7.47 8.88 -2.16
CA GLN A 38 -8.13 9.53 -1.02
C GLN A 38 -7.24 9.49 0.25
N CYS A 39 -5.94 9.36 0.07
CA CYS A 39 -4.98 8.91 1.06
C CYS A 39 -3.69 9.70 0.85
N SER A 40 -3.15 10.31 1.90
CA SER A 40 -1.93 11.13 1.84
C SER A 40 -0.72 10.28 2.26
N PRO A 41 0.44 10.37 1.59
CA PRO A 41 0.87 11.42 0.68
C PRO A 41 0.37 11.25 -0.75
N ARG A 42 -0.07 12.37 -1.36
CA ARG A 42 -0.50 12.43 -2.75
C ARG A 42 -0.07 13.75 -3.41
N PRO A 43 0.28 13.73 -4.71
CA PRO A 43 0.43 14.94 -5.52
C PRO A 43 -0.85 15.76 -5.56
N ALA A 44 -0.72 17.07 -5.77
CA ALA A 44 -1.84 17.93 -6.09
C ALA A 44 -2.50 17.48 -7.40
N SER A 45 -3.83 17.55 -7.46
CA SER A 45 -4.53 17.26 -8.71
C SER A 45 -4.30 18.42 -9.70
N PRO A 46 -3.96 18.15 -10.98
CA PRO A 46 -3.92 19.18 -12.02
C PRO A 46 -5.32 19.74 -12.34
N LEU A 47 -6.37 19.02 -11.94
CA LEU A 47 -7.77 19.42 -12.08
C LEU A 47 -8.42 19.47 -10.68
N PRO A 48 -8.77 20.65 -10.14
CA PRO A 48 -9.32 20.73 -8.80
C PRO A 48 -10.66 19.97 -8.70
N SER A 49 -10.73 19.05 -7.73
CA SER A 49 -11.91 18.27 -7.38
C SER A 49 -12.43 18.68 -6.01
N ARG A 50 -13.75 18.70 -5.82
CA ARG A 50 -14.34 18.88 -4.47
C ARG A 50 -13.98 17.78 -3.48
N TRP A 51 -13.44 16.66 -3.98
CA TRP A 51 -12.97 15.53 -3.17
C TRP A 51 -11.46 15.60 -2.91
N ASP A 52 -10.81 16.70 -3.28
CA ASP A 52 -9.39 16.84 -3.06
C ASP A 52 -9.06 17.01 -1.58
N LEU A 53 -8.39 16.01 -1.02
CA LEU A 53 -7.67 16.14 0.24
C LEU A 53 -6.42 17.02 0.06
N PRO A 54 -5.92 17.64 1.15
CA PRO A 54 -4.66 18.38 1.12
C PRO A 54 -3.55 17.54 0.49
N ALA A 55 -2.98 18.07 -0.59
CA ALA A 55 -1.84 17.44 -1.25
C ALA A 55 -0.59 17.63 -0.39
N SER A 56 0.23 16.60 -0.32
CA SER A 56 1.52 16.64 0.36
C SER A 56 2.70 16.89 -0.59
N ALA A 57 2.43 16.89 -1.90
CA ALA A 57 3.40 17.16 -2.95
C ALA A 57 2.78 17.96 -4.11
N PRO A 58 3.57 18.73 -4.89
CA PRO A 58 3.13 19.37 -6.13
C PRO A 58 2.57 18.37 -7.16
N ALA A 59 1.74 18.85 -8.11
CA ALA A 59 1.10 18.01 -9.13
C ALA A 59 2.09 17.38 -10.13
N ASP A 60 3.22 18.05 -10.35
CA ASP A 60 4.32 17.64 -11.22
C ASP A 60 5.42 16.88 -10.46
N PHE A 61 5.19 16.57 -9.17
CA PHE A 61 6.14 15.78 -8.39
C PHE A 61 6.28 14.37 -8.98
N ALA A 62 7.42 14.13 -9.62
CA ALA A 62 7.73 12.89 -10.30
C ALA A 62 8.24 11.78 -9.36
N GLY A 63 8.30 12.03 -8.05
CA GLY A 63 8.98 11.17 -7.08
C GLY A 63 10.50 11.39 -7.00
N PRO A 64 11.23 10.55 -6.25
CA PRO A 64 10.73 9.43 -5.46
C PRO A 64 10.00 9.90 -4.19
N TYR A 65 9.02 9.11 -3.75
CA TYR A 65 8.30 9.35 -2.50
C TYR A 65 9.13 8.89 -1.29
N GLU A 66 9.30 9.76 -0.31
CA GLU A 66 9.99 9.42 0.95
C GLU A 66 9.14 8.53 1.86
N ALA A 67 7.81 8.63 1.76
CA ALA A 67 6.84 7.81 2.45
C ALA A 67 5.61 7.55 1.56
N LEU A 68 4.90 6.45 1.82
CA LEU A 68 3.70 6.04 1.09
C LEU A 68 2.61 5.67 2.10
N GLN A 69 1.34 5.85 1.74
CA GLN A 69 0.28 5.26 2.54
C GLN A 69 0.14 3.80 2.18
N VAL A 70 0.11 2.94 3.20
CA VAL A 70 0.14 1.50 3.06
C VAL A 70 -1.00 0.88 3.86
N GLY A 71 -1.61 -0.16 3.29
CA GLY A 71 -2.57 -1.03 3.95
C GLY A 71 -1.95 -2.42 4.15
N LEU A 72 -1.96 -2.97 5.35
CA LEU A 72 -1.51 -4.35 5.61
C LEU A 72 -2.74 -5.24 5.74
N VAL A 73 -2.88 -6.18 4.80
CA VAL A 73 -4.02 -7.10 4.76
C VAL A 73 -3.70 -8.29 5.67
N PRO A 74 -4.54 -8.60 6.66
CA PRO A 74 -4.32 -9.75 7.53
C PRO A 74 -4.07 -11.04 6.75
N PRO A 75 -3.21 -11.94 7.24
CA PRO A 75 -2.60 -11.94 8.58
C PRO A 75 -1.36 -11.04 8.72
N LEU A 76 -1.00 -10.26 7.69
CA LEU A 76 0.12 -9.33 7.77
C LEU A 76 -0.12 -8.25 8.83
N THR A 77 0.81 -8.14 9.77
CA THR A 77 0.77 -7.14 10.85
C THR A 77 1.87 -6.10 10.68
N ALA A 78 1.64 -4.88 11.17
CA ALA A 78 2.66 -3.84 11.19
C ALA A 78 3.86 -4.30 12.05
N PRO A 79 5.09 -4.29 11.50
CA PRO A 79 6.30 -4.57 12.27
C PRO A 79 6.51 -3.59 13.43
N GLU A 80 7.32 -3.99 14.40
CA GLU A 80 7.66 -3.14 15.54
C GLU A 80 8.28 -1.80 15.09
N GLY A 81 7.88 -0.73 15.78
CA GLY A 81 8.39 0.61 15.55
C GLY A 81 7.81 1.31 14.32
N TRP A 82 6.93 0.67 13.54
CA TRP A 82 6.15 1.37 12.52
C TRP A 82 5.28 2.46 13.17
N PRO A 83 4.93 3.53 12.42
CA PRO A 83 4.02 4.57 12.92
C PRO A 83 2.69 3.97 13.37
N ASP A 84 1.99 4.65 14.26
CA ASP A 84 0.63 4.26 14.63
C ASP A 84 -0.27 4.27 13.38
N PRO A 85 -1.26 3.34 13.30
CA PRO A 85 -2.22 3.35 12.21
C PRO A 85 -2.99 4.67 12.18
N LEU A 86 -3.37 5.09 10.98
CA LEU A 86 -4.35 6.15 10.79
C LEU A 86 -5.67 5.78 11.50
N PRO A 87 -6.34 6.75 12.14
CA PRO A 87 -7.59 6.47 12.83
C PRO A 87 -8.61 5.88 11.85
N ALA A 88 -9.25 4.79 12.27
CA ALA A 88 -10.33 4.16 11.55
C ALA A 88 -11.41 5.20 11.16
N HIS A 89 -11.77 5.27 9.88
CA HIS A 89 -12.89 6.12 9.47
C HIS A 89 -14.18 5.57 10.12
N PRO A 90 -15.06 6.41 10.69
CA PRO A 90 -16.28 5.98 11.40
C PRO A 90 -17.35 5.30 10.54
N ARG A 91 -17.04 4.98 9.27
CA ARG A 91 -17.88 4.19 8.36
C ARG A 91 -17.42 2.73 8.25
N GLN A 92 -16.38 2.32 8.98
CA GLN A 92 -16.11 0.90 9.16
C GLN A 92 -17.30 0.28 9.89
N ASP A 93 -17.91 -0.70 9.25
CA ASP A 93 -19.08 -1.40 9.72
C ASP A 93 -18.80 -1.94 11.14
N PRO A 94 -19.61 -1.59 12.16
CA PRO A 94 -19.43 -2.07 13.53
C PRO A 94 -19.58 -3.60 13.66
N TYR A 95 -19.99 -4.31 12.61
CA TYR A 95 -20.07 -5.77 12.55
C TYR A 95 -18.91 -6.44 11.78
N ASP A 96 -18.01 -5.68 11.15
CA ASP A 96 -16.86 -6.23 10.43
C ASP A 96 -15.64 -6.38 11.36
N THR A 97 -15.59 -7.51 12.05
CA THR A 97 -14.51 -7.90 12.98
C THR A 97 -13.49 -8.85 12.35
N ALA A 98 -13.58 -9.10 11.04
CA ALA A 98 -12.61 -9.92 10.32
C ALA A 98 -11.31 -9.11 10.10
N ALA A 99 -10.50 -9.01 11.16
CA ALA A 99 -9.19 -8.36 11.21
C ALA A 99 -9.09 -7.10 10.32
N ALA A 100 -9.43 -5.95 10.88
CA ALA A 100 -9.37 -4.69 10.13
C ALA A 100 -7.98 -4.51 9.48
N THR A 101 -7.96 -4.20 8.19
CA THR A 101 -6.73 -3.84 7.47
C THR A 101 -6.07 -2.67 8.20
N TRP A 102 -4.80 -2.84 8.58
CA TRP A 102 -4.02 -1.75 9.16
C TRP A 102 -3.72 -0.73 8.07
N TYR A 103 -3.89 0.57 8.33
CA TYR A 103 -3.54 1.63 7.38
C TYR A 103 -2.61 2.65 8.02
N GLY A 104 -1.54 3.05 7.34
CA GLY A 104 -0.62 4.06 7.85
C GLY A 104 0.31 4.63 6.80
N THR A 105 0.86 5.82 7.07
CA THR A 105 1.92 6.42 6.26
C THR A 105 3.27 5.85 6.70
N VAL A 106 3.98 5.19 5.79
CA VAL A 106 5.19 4.41 6.08
C VAL A 106 6.36 4.92 5.24
N PRO A 107 7.55 5.12 5.82
CA PRO A 107 8.74 5.46 5.05
C PRO A 107 9.04 4.43 3.95
N ALA A 108 9.42 4.90 2.76
CA ALA A 108 9.69 4.04 1.61
C ALA A 108 10.76 2.97 1.90
N ALA A 109 11.77 3.30 2.70
CA ALA A 109 12.80 2.36 3.15
C ALA A 109 12.21 1.20 3.95
N ARG A 110 11.27 1.47 4.86
CA ARG A 110 10.63 0.44 5.69
C ARG A 110 9.65 -0.43 4.92
N LEU A 111 8.94 0.15 3.95
CA LEU A 111 8.12 -0.65 3.05
C LEU A 111 8.98 -1.63 2.24
N ARG A 112 10.15 -1.19 1.74
CA ARG A 112 11.09 -2.09 1.09
C ARG A 112 11.55 -3.20 2.02
N GLU A 113 11.97 -2.86 3.24
CA GLU A 113 12.38 -3.82 4.26
C GLU A 113 11.30 -4.88 4.52
N LEU A 114 10.05 -4.47 4.73
CA LEU A 114 8.92 -5.39 4.87
C LEU A 114 8.81 -6.35 3.68
N VAL A 115 8.79 -5.81 2.45
CA VAL A 115 8.75 -6.65 1.25
C VAL A 115 9.95 -7.60 1.24
N ARG A 116 11.11 -7.20 1.78
CA ARG A 116 12.29 -8.06 1.87
C ARG A 116 12.16 -9.19 2.86
N ASP A 117 11.66 -8.89 4.04
CA ASP A 117 11.50 -9.85 5.12
C ASP A 117 10.49 -10.95 4.74
N HIS A 118 9.53 -10.62 3.87
CA HIS A 118 8.56 -11.55 3.28
C HIS A 118 9.06 -12.24 2.00
N GLY A 119 10.36 -12.22 1.71
CA GLY A 119 10.96 -12.92 0.58
C GLY A 119 10.83 -12.23 -0.79
N GLY A 120 10.32 -11.01 -0.83
CA GLY A 120 10.09 -10.21 -2.04
C GLY A 120 8.66 -10.25 -2.55
N GLU A 121 8.46 -9.71 -3.75
CA GLU A 121 7.19 -9.75 -4.47
C GLU A 121 6.98 -11.13 -5.11
N ASN A 122 5.76 -11.65 -4.95
CA ASN A 122 5.34 -12.89 -5.58
C ASN A 122 5.40 -12.79 -7.12
N ALA A 123 5.82 -13.86 -7.80
CA ALA A 123 5.76 -13.90 -9.26
C ALA A 123 4.31 -13.88 -9.80
N HIS A 124 3.38 -14.42 -9.01
CA HIS A 124 1.95 -14.55 -9.30
C HIS A 124 1.15 -13.45 -8.60
N GLN A 125 1.25 -12.22 -9.10
CA GLN A 125 0.45 -11.10 -8.57
C GLN A 125 -1.05 -11.29 -8.79
N TYR A 126 -1.43 -12.00 -9.86
CA TYR A 126 -2.81 -12.36 -10.19
C TYR A 126 -2.92 -13.89 -10.21
N PRO A 127 -3.28 -14.50 -9.07
CA PRO A 127 -3.21 -15.94 -8.91
C PRO A 127 -4.44 -16.58 -9.53
N SER A 128 -4.21 -17.70 -10.19
CA SER A 128 -5.23 -18.61 -10.65
C SER A 128 -5.76 -19.46 -9.48
N PRO A 129 -6.89 -20.18 -9.65
CA PRO A 129 -7.35 -21.14 -8.65
C PRO A 129 -6.32 -22.23 -8.29
N GLU A 130 -5.45 -22.60 -9.24
CA GLU A 130 -4.42 -23.63 -9.04
C GLU A 130 -3.32 -23.16 -8.10
N ASP A 131 -2.92 -21.89 -8.20
CA ASP A 131 -1.90 -21.28 -7.36
C ASP A 131 -2.30 -21.35 -5.87
N TRP A 132 -3.59 -21.16 -5.56
CA TRP A 132 -4.12 -21.24 -4.19
C TRP A 132 -4.09 -22.64 -3.59
N ALA A 133 -4.13 -23.70 -4.41
CA ALA A 133 -4.04 -25.07 -3.92
C ALA A 133 -2.63 -25.37 -3.40
N THR A 134 -1.60 -24.76 -4.00
CA THR A 134 -0.18 -24.97 -3.67
C THR A 134 0.38 -23.97 -2.65
N ALA A 135 -0.28 -22.82 -2.46
CA ALA A 135 0.20 -21.73 -1.61
C ALA A 135 0.32 -22.09 -0.12
N TYR A 136 -0.36 -23.16 0.30
CA TYR A 136 -0.46 -23.59 1.71
C TYR A 136 0.09 -25.01 1.95
N GLU A 137 0.78 -25.60 0.97
CA GLU A 137 1.53 -26.87 1.11
C GLU A 137 2.94 -26.64 1.69
#